data_AF-A0A1Q5FVU0-F1
#
_entry.id   AF-A0A1Q5FVU0-F1
#
_cell.length_a   1.000
_cell.length_b   1.000
_cell.length_c   1.000
_cell.angle_alpha   90.00
_cell.angle_beta   90.00
_cell.angle_gamma   90.00
#
_symmetry.space_group_name_H-M   'P 1'
#
loop_
_entity.id
_entity.type
_entity.pdbx_description
1 polymer ?
#
loop_
_entity_poly.entity_id
_entity_poly.type
_entity_poly.pdbx_seq_one_letter_code
_entity_poly.pdbx_strand_id
1 'polypeptide(L)' 'MSVMTWHASPQRNALPTGDPTTGEVRVPVALYDLDVLQAEIPLVLARSEAEALRDRLDMLLAGTLVPVPAGGAR' A
#
# COMPACT_ATOMS: atom_id res chain seq x y z
N MET A 1 -24.10 10.96 -10.75
CA MET A 1 -23.35 11.05 -9.48
C MET A 1 -21.92 10.68 -9.81
N SER A 2 -21.01 11.66 -9.87
CA SER A 2 -19.59 11.38 -10.13
C SER A 2 -19.02 10.75 -8.87
N VAL A 3 -18.54 9.52 -8.97
CA VAL A 3 -17.82 8.87 -7.87
C VAL A 3 -16.53 9.67 -7.68
N MET A 4 -16.44 10.46 -6.61
CA MET A 4 -15.18 10.98 -6.10
C MET A 4 -14.33 9.75 -5.81
N THR A 5 -13.51 9.32 -6.78
CA THR A 5 -12.83 8.03 -6.72
C THR A 5 -11.52 8.24 -6.01
N TRP A 6 -11.60 8.44 -4.69
CA TRP A 6 -10.39 8.48 -3.86
C TRP A 6 -9.70 7.14 -3.96
N HIS A 7 -8.40 7.15 -4.21
CA HIS A 7 -7.58 5.95 -4.19
C HIS A 7 -6.56 6.04 -3.06
N ALA A 8 -6.25 4.88 -2.48
CA ALA A 8 -5.23 4.76 -1.44
C ALA A 8 -3.90 4.32 -2.06
N SER A 9 -2.82 4.98 -1.68
CA SER A 9 -1.46 4.62 -2.08
C SER A 9 -0.56 4.60 -0.84
N PRO A 10 0.41 3.67 -0.72
CA PRO A 10 1.39 3.71 0.35
C PRO A 10 2.11 5.06 0.39
N GLN A 11 2.29 5.61 1.59
CA GLN A 11 3.07 6.84 1.74
C GLN A 11 4.52 6.61 1.33
N ARG A 12 5.08 7.54 0.55
CA ARG A 12 6.47 7.44 0.10
C ARG A 12 7.40 7.51 1.31
N ASN A 13 8.36 6.58 1.37
CA ASN A 13 9.37 6.49 2.42
C ASN A 13 8.84 6.17 3.83
N ALA A 14 7.54 5.90 3.99
CA ALA A 14 6.99 5.41 5.25
C ALA A 14 7.02 3.88 5.29
N LEU A 15 7.56 3.32 6.37
CA LEU A 15 7.62 1.88 6.55
C LEU A 15 6.37 1.37 7.27
N PRO A 16 5.81 0.21 6.88
CA PRO A 16 4.85 -0.50 7.70
C PRO A 16 5.43 -0.79 9.08
N THR A 17 4.60 -0.73 10.10
CA THR A 17 4.96 -1.07 11.48
C THR A 17 4.09 -2.22 11.99
N GLY A 18 4.62 -3.01 12.91
CA GLY A 18 3.89 -4.07 13.59
C GLY A 18 3.84 -3.81 15.09
N ASP A 19 2.71 -4.11 15.72
CA ASP A 19 2.56 -4.12 17.17
C ASP A 19 2.72 -5.57 17.68
N PRO A 20 3.77 -5.89 18.45
CA PRO A 20 4.01 -7.25 18.91
C PRO A 20 3.03 -7.70 20.00
N THR A 21 2.31 -6.77 20.63
CA THR A 21 1.37 -7.07 21.73
C THR A 21 -0.01 -7.42 21.19
N THR A 22 -0.48 -6.66 20.19
CA THR A 22 -1.81 -6.87 19.58
C THR A 22 -1.75 -7.72 18.32
N GLY A 23 -0.57 -7.83 17.70
CA GLY A 23 -0.41 -8.47 16.39
C GLY A 23 -0.94 -7.61 15.24
N GLU A 24 -1.22 -6.32 15.47
CA GLU A 24 -1.63 -5.40 14.41
C GLU A 24 -0.46 -5.05 13.50
N VAL A 25 -0.73 -4.95 12.20
CA VAL A 25 0.17 -4.39 11.19
C VAL A 25 -0.44 -3.09 10.69
N ARG A 26 0.32 -2.00 10.74
CA ARG A 26 -0.09 -0.67 10.30
C ARG A 26 0.71 -0.27 9.08
N VAL A 27 0.03 -0.11 7.96
CA VAL A 27 0.61 0.34 6.69
C VAL A 27 0.21 1.80 6.48
N PRO A 28 1.15 2.78 6.51
CA PRO A 28 0.83 4.18 6.24
C PRO A 28 0.38 4.36 4.79
N VAL A 29 -0.86 4.82 4.59
CA VAL A 29 -1.41 5.14 3.27
C VAL A 29 -1.81 6.61 3.19
N ALA A 30 -1.76 7.15 1.99
CA ALA A 30 -2.28 8.45 1.62
C ALA A 30 -3.47 8.24 0.68
N LEU A 31 -4.55 8.99 0.92
CA LEU A 31 -5.72 9.04 0.07
C LEU A 31 -5.58 10.20 -0.90
N TYR A 32 -5.78 9.92 -2.18
CA TYR A 32 -5.70 10.92 -3.24
C TYR A 32 -7.01 10.98 -4.02
N ASP A 33 -7.45 12.20 -4.31
CA ASP A 33 -8.38 12.45 -5.40
C ASP A 33 -7.56 12.88 -6.62
N LEU A 34 -7.40 11.97 -7.58
CA LEU A 34 -6.40 12.09 -8.65
C LEU A 34 -5.00 12.32 -8.06
N ASP A 35 -4.44 13.53 -8.16
CA ASP A 35 -3.11 13.85 -7.62
C ASP A 35 -3.17 14.71 -6.35
N VAL A 36 -4.37 15.03 -5.86
CA VAL A 36 -4.56 15.89 -4.70
C VAL A 36 -4.67 15.04 -3.44
N LEU A 37 -3.69 15.20 -2.54
CA LEU A 37 -3.70 14.58 -1.22
C LEU A 37 -4.94 15.03 -0.43
N GLN A 38 -5.73 14.06 0.03
CA GLN A 38 -6.93 14.28 0.83
C GLN A 38 -6.70 13.98 2.31
N ALA A 39 -6.00 12.88 2.59
CA ALA A 39 -5.73 12.45 3.96
C ALA A 39 -4.56 11.47 4.02
N GLU A 40 -3.94 11.39 5.20
CA GLU A 40 -2.97 10.36 5.56
C GLU A 40 -3.57 9.52 6.66
N ILE A 41 -3.73 8.21 6.40
CA ILE A 41 -4.35 7.28 7.34
C ILE A 41 -3.57 5.96 7.38
N PRO A 42 -3.48 5.29 8.55
CA PRO A 42 -2.94 3.94 8.59
C PRO A 42 -4.01 2.94 8.13
N LEU A 43 -3.66 2.08 7.16
CA LEU A 43 -4.37 0.82 6.96
C LEU A 43 -3.94 -0.15 8.06
N VAL A 44 -4.86 -0.49 8.95
CA VAL A 44 -4.61 -1.41 10.07
C VAL A 44 -5.18 -2.78 9.73
N LEU A 45 -4.35 -3.80 9.87
CA LEU A 45 -4.67 -5.20 9.58
C LEU A 45 -4.27 -6.06 10.76
N ALA A 46 -5.01 -7.14 11.02
CA ALA A 46 -4.47 -8.21 11.86
C ALA A 46 -3.29 -8.88 11.15
N ARG A 47 -2.36 -9.46 11.90
CA ARG A 47 -1.20 -10.16 11.34
C ARG A 47 -1.57 -11.18 10.26
N SER A 48 -2.61 -11.99 10.49
CA SER A 48 -3.08 -12.99 9.53
C SER A 48 -3.62 -12.37 8.24
N GLU A 49 -4.27 -11.20 8.33
CA GLU A 49 -4.77 -10.47 7.16
C GLU A 49 -3.62 -9.86 6.35
N ALA A 50 -2.62 -9.30 7.04
CA ALA A 50 -1.43 -8.76 6.40
C ALA A 50 -0.62 -9.85 5.68
N GLU A 51 -0.47 -11.03 6.29
CA GLU A 51 0.20 -12.19 5.68
C GLU A 51 -0.58 -12.68 4.44
N ALA A 52 -1.91 -12.83 4.54
CA ALA A 52 -2.74 -13.23 3.41
C ALA A 52 -2.71 -12.20 2.26
N LEU A 53 -2.70 -10.90 2.57
CA LEU A 53 -2.57 -9.84 1.58
C LEU A 53 -1.21 -9.91 0.89
N ARG A 54 -0.12 -10.07 1.64
CA ARG A 54 1.23 -10.21 1.08
C ARG A 54 1.29 -11.39 0.12
N ASP A 55 0.85 -12.57 0.54
CA ASP A 55 0.91 -13.78 -0.29
C ASP A 55 0.08 -13.62 -1.57
N ARG A 56 -1.07 -12.92 -1.49
CA ARG A 56 -1.88 -12.60 -2.67
C ARG A 56 -1.18 -11.63 -3.61
N LEU A 57 -0.53 -10.59 -3.09
CA LEU A 57 0.24 -9.63 -3.87
C LEU A 57 1.44 -10.30 -4.53
N ASP A 58 2.16 -11.16 -3.79
CA ASP A 58 3.29 -11.93 -4.32
C ASP A 58 2.86 -12.80 -5.50
N MET A 59 1.72 -13.50 -5.40
CA MET A 59 1.18 -14.26 -6.54
C MET A 59 0.85 -13.38 -7.76
N LEU A 60 0.22 -12.22 -7.54
CA LEU A 60 -0.15 -11.31 -8.62
C LEU A 60 1.09 -10.70 -9.30
N LEU A 61 2.11 -10.36 -8.51
CA LEU A 61 3.35 -9.78 -9.00
C LEU A 61 4.27 -10.85 -9.63
N ALA A 62 4.26 -12.09 -9.15
CA ALA A 62 5.01 -13.19 -9.75
C ALA A 62 4.53 -13.54 -11.17
N GLY A 63 3.23 -13.39 -11.45
CA GLY A 63 2.68 -13.51 -12.81
C GLY A 63 2.92 -12.29 -13.71
N THR A 64 3.38 -11.19 -13.12
CA THR A 64 3.54 -9.89 -13.77
C THR A 64 5.00 -9.44 -13.65
N LEU A 65 5.91 -10.13 -14.33
CA LEU A 65 7.24 -9.58 -14.63
C LEU A 65 7.06 -8.38 -15.57
N VAL A 66 6.65 -7.22 -15.03
CA VAL A 66 6.89 -5.95 -15.69
C VAL A 66 8.35 -5.63 -15.42
N PRO A 67 9.23 -5.63 -16.44
CA PRO A 67 10.57 -5.12 -16.26
C PRO A 67 10.41 -3.65 -15.85
N VAL A 68 10.81 -3.29 -14.64
CA VAL A 68 11.07 -1.88 -14.33
C VAL A 68 12.23 -1.49 -15.24
N PRO A 69 12.05 -0.58 -16.21
CA PRO A 69 13.17 -0.15 -17.03
C PRO A 69 14.23 0.46 -16.10
N ALA A 70 15.42 -0.15 -16.10
CA ALA A 70 16.60 0.46 -15.52
C ALA A 70 16.95 1.69 -16.37
N GLY A 71 16.37 2.84 -16.05
CA GLY A 71 16.52 4.02 -16.90
C GLY A 71 15.87 5.27 -16.33
N GLY A 72 16.62 5.98 -15.50
CA GLY A 72 16.26 7.31 -15.00
C GLY A 72 17.40 7.98 -14.27
N ALA A 73 18.59 8.00 -14.89
CA ALA A 73 19.63 8.92 -14.47
C ALA A 73 19.15 10.36 -14.70
N ARG A 74 19.10 11.15 -13.63
CA ARG A 74 19.75 12.45 -13.50
C ARG A 74 19.70 12.93 -12.06
#